data_AF-A0A959E602-F1
#
_entry.id   AF-A0A959E602-F1
#
_cell.length_a   1.000
_cell.length_b   1.000
_cell.length_c   1.000
_cell.angle_alpha   90.00
_cell.angle_beta   90.00
_cell.angle_gamma   90.00
#
_symmetry.space_group_name_H-M   'P 1'
#
loop_
_entity.id
_entity.type
_entity.pdbx_description
1 polymer ?
#
loop_
_entity_poly.entity_id
_entity_poly.type
_entity_poly.pdbx_seq_one_letter_code
_entity_poly.pdbx_strand_id
1 'polypeptide(L)' 'MRTDDLLQKALNLEWLSAEEGVFLFENAGTAELMHVGNRLRQHHVPGDVVTWIIDRNSNTTNV' A
#
# COMPACT_ATOMS: atom_id res chain seq x y z
N MET A 1 9.53 16.59 5.53
CA MET A 1 9.36 15.15 5.72
C MET A 1 10.51 14.44 5.01
N ARG A 2 10.96 13.28 5.49
CA ARG A 2 11.92 12.43 4.77
C ARG A 2 11.21 11.15 4.38
N THR A 3 11.46 10.68 3.17
CA THR A 3 10.89 9.42 2.66
C THR A 3 11.28 8.26 3.57
N ASP A 4 12.56 8.15 3.93
CA ASP A 4 13.10 7.09 4.79
C ASP A 4 12.34 6.99 6.12
N ASP A 5 12.12 8.12 6.79
CA ASP A 5 11.47 8.17 8.11
C ASP A 5 10.01 7.72 8.02
N LEU A 6 9.28 8.16 6.99
CA LEU A 6 7.88 7.78 6.76
C LEU A 6 7.74 6.32 6.31
N LEU A 7 8.66 5.82 5.49
CA LEU A 7 8.72 4.41 5.10
C LEU A 7 9.01 3.52 6.31
N GLN A 8 9.91 3.94 7.21
CA GLN A 8 10.17 3.22 8.46
C GLN A 8 8.98 3.25 9.40
N LYS A 9 8.29 4.39 9.51
CA LYS A 9 7.03 4.53 10.26
C LYS A 9 5.97 3.55 9.74
N ALA A 10 5.81 3.45 8.42
CA ALA A 10 4.92 2.47 7.80
C ALA A 10 5.32 1.03 8.15
N LEU A 11 6.61 0.69 8.06
CA LEU A 11 7.12 -0.64 8.43
C LEU A 11 6.88 -0.99 9.91
N ASN A 12 6.80 0.00 10.79
CA ASN A 12 6.44 -0.16 12.20
C ASN A 12 4.92 -0.30 12.42
N LEU A 13 4.12 -0.32 11.35
CA LEU A 13 2.65 -0.33 11.38
C LEU A 13 2.05 0.91 12.07
N GLU A 14 2.79 2.01 12.07
CA GLU A 14 2.31 3.28 12.59
C GLU A 14 1.46 3.99 11.52
N TRP A 15 0.48 4.77 11.99
CA TRP A 15 -0.45 5.48 11.12
C TRP A 15 0.25 6.58 10.32
N LEU A 16 0.04 6.59 9.00
CA LEU A 16 0.40 7.70 8.11
C LEU A 16 -0.81 8.62 7.88
N SER A 17 -0.64 9.93 8.02
CA SER A 17 -1.66 10.90 7.62
C SER A 17 -1.83 10.96 6.09
N ALA A 18 -2.91 11.57 5.62
CA ALA A 18 -3.12 11.77 4.19
C ALA A 18 -2.01 12.61 3.56
N GLU A 19 -1.55 13.65 4.26
CA GLU A 19 -0.45 14.53 3.82
C GLU A 19 0.87 13.78 3.76
N GLU A 20 1.16 12.90 4.73
CA GLU A 20 2.33 12.03 4.72
C GLU A 20 2.27 11.04 3.54
N GLY A 21 1.09 10.50 3.23
CA GLY A 21 0.85 9.63 2.08
C GLY A 21 1.08 10.33 0.73
N VAL A 22 0.56 11.56 0.56
CA VAL A 22 0.80 12.37 -0.64
C VAL A 22 2.28 12.69 -0.78
N PHE A 23 2.95 13.07 0.31
CA PHE A 23 4.39 13.34 0.29
C PHE A 23 5.19 12.11 -0.18
N LEU A 24 4.86 10.91 0.30
CA LEU A 24 5.49 9.67 -0.16
C LEU A 24 5.21 9.40 -1.64
N PHE A 25 3.98 9.60 -2.11
CA PHE A 25 3.61 9.39 -3.52
C PHE A 25 4.42 10.29 -4.47
N GLU A 26 4.65 11.55 -4.09
CA GLU A 26 5.34 12.52 -4.92
C GLU A 26 6.88 12.41 -4.86
N ASN A 27 7.44 11.90 -3.75
CA ASN A 27 8.87 12.02 -3.47
C ASN A 27 9.61 10.68 -3.30
N ALA A 28 8.95 9.58 -2.96
CA ALA A 28 9.62 8.30 -2.73
C ALA A 28 9.85 7.54 -4.04
N GLY A 29 10.95 6.78 -4.11
CA GLY A 29 11.21 5.91 -5.25
C GLY A 29 10.17 4.79 -5.34
N THR A 30 9.68 4.48 -6.54
CA THR A 30 8.71 3.39 -6.75
C THR A 30 9.22 2.05 -6.19
N ALA A 31 10.53 1.77 -6.29
CA ALA A 31 11.11 0.54 -5.75
C ALA A 31 11.00 0.46 -4.22
N GLU A 32 11.17 1.58 -3.51
CA GLU A 32 11.06 1.64 -2.06
C GLU A 32 9.61 1.47 -1.61
N LEU A 33 8.68 2.16 -2.28
CA LEU A 33 7.25 2.01 -2.06
C LEU A 33 6.79 0.56 -2.26
N MET A 34 7.22 -0.07 -3.36
CA MET A 34 6.89 -1.47 -3.65
C MET A 34 7.53 -2.43 -2.64
N HIS A 35 8.76 -2.16 -2.19
CA HIS A 35 9.41 -2.96 -1.15
C HIS A 35 8.61 -2.89 0.15
N VAL A 36 8.34 -1.70 0.66
CA VAL A 36 7.59 -1.52 1.92
C VAL A 36 6.18 -2.10 1.79
N GLY A 37 5.47 -1.81 0.70
CA GLY A 37 4.14 -2.40 0.43
C GLY A 37 4.16 -3.93 0.44
N ASN A 38 5.17 -4.56 -0.17
CA ASN A 38 5.32 -6.01 -0.14
C ASN A 38 5.65 -6.55 1.26
N ARG A 39 6.49 -5.84 2.04
CA ARG A 39 6.80 -6.21 3.43
C ARG A 39 5.56 -6.14 4.32
N LEU A 40 4.74 -5.10 4.15
CA LEU A 40 3.46 -4.96 4.85
C LEU A 40 2.48 -6.05 4.44
N ARG A 41 2.38 -6.36 3.14
CA ARG A 41 1.55 -7.47 2.64
C ARG A 41 1.99 -8.81 3.24
N GLN A 42 3.29 -9.12 3.25
CA GLN A 42 3.83 -10.35 3.85
C GLN A 42 3.64 -10.42 5.38
N HIS A 43 3.64 -9.28 6.07
CA HIS A 43 3.33 -9.22 7.51
C HIS A 43 1.89 -9.67 7.79
N HIS A 44 0.92 -9.15 7.03
CA HIS A 44 -0.50 -9.45 7.23
C HIS A 44 -0.94 -10.78 6.61
N VAL A 45 -0.38 -11.12 5.44
CA VAL A 45 -0.69 -12.33 4.68
C VAL A 45 0.64 -12.99 4.27
N PRO A 46 1.21 -13.83 5.15
CA PRO A 46 2.48 -14.50 4.88
C PRO A 46 2.39 -15.51 3.74
N GLY A 47 3.50 -15.67 3.04
CA GLY A 47 3.66 -16.65 1.95
C GLY A 47 3.36 -16.05 0.58
N ASP A 48 3.32 -16.93 -0.42
CA ASP A 48 3.29 -16.53 -1.84
C ASP A 48 2.00 -17.00 -2.54
N VAL A 49 0.98 -17.38 -1.76
CA VAL A 49 -0.33 -17.75 -2.29
C VAL A 49 -1.09 -16.48 -2.66
N VAL A 50 -1.37 -16.33 -3.96
CA VAL A 50 -2.22 -15.27 -4.49
C VAL A 50 -3.62 -15.84 -4.72
N THR A 51 -4.63 -15.23 -4.13
CA THR A 51 -6.03 -15.61 -4.32
C THR A 51 -6.65 -14.82 -5.47
N TRP A 52 -7.70 -15.37 -6.07
CA TRP A 52 -8.52 -14.69 -7.08
C TRP A 52 -9.93 -14.50 -6.54
N ILE A 53 -10.58 -13.42 -6.97
CA ILE A 53 -11.99 -13.16 -6.69
C ILE A 53 -12.76 -13.42 -7.99
N ILE A 54 -13.77 -14.28 -7.93
CA ILE A 54 -14.76 -14.41 -9.00
C ILE A 54 -15.99 -13.63 -8.54
N ASP A 55 -16.14 -12.42 -9.05
CA ASP A 55 -17.24 -11.53 -8.73
C ASP A 55 -17.98 -11.09 -10.00
N ARG A 56 -19.24 -10.68 -9.84
CA ARG A 56 -20.05 -10.06 -10.89
C ARG A 56 -20.39 -8.64 -10.47
N ASN A 57 -19.72 -7.66 -11.09
CA ASN A 57 -20.16 -6.28 -10.97
C ASN A 57 -21.42 -6.06 -11.82
N SER A 58 -22.59 -6.16 -11.19
CA SER A 58 -23.89 -5.98 -11.85
C SER A 58 -24.32 -4.51 -11.77
N ASN A 59 -24.06 -3.75 -12.84
CA ASN A 59 -24.60 -2.41 -12.97
C ASN A 59 -26.03 -2.48 -13.54
N THR A 60 -27.03 -2.09 -12.74
CA THR A 60 -28.45 -2.14 -13.12
C THR A 60 -28.91 -0.94 -13.94
N THR A 61 -28.15 0.16 -13.93
CA THR A 61 -28.29 1.32 -14.83
C THR A 61 -26.92 2.00 -14.99
N ASN A 62 -26.66 2.58 -16.16
CA ASN A 62 -25.52 3.45 -16.43
C ASN A 62 -25.95 4.90 -16.75
N VAL A 63 -27.22 5.22 -16.47
CA VAL A 63 -27.85 6.54 -16.58
C VAL A 63 -28.38 7.01 -15.24
#